data_AF-G1Q0E2-F1
#
_entry.id   AF-G1Q0E2-F1
#
_cell.length_a   1.000
_cell.length_b   1.000
_cell.length_c   1.000
_cell.angle_alpha   90.00
_cell.angle_beta   90.00
_cell.angle_gamma   90.00
#
_symmetry.space_group_name_H-M   'P 1'
#
loop_
_entity.id
_entity.type
_entity.pdbx_description
1 polymer ?
#
loop_
_entity_poly.entity_id
_entity_poly.type
_entity_poly.pdbx_seq_one_letter_code
_entity_poly.pdbx_strand_id
1 'polypeptide(L)'
;TWGKKIDFLLSVVGFAVDLANVWRFPYLCYKNGGGAFLIPYTLFLIIAGMPLFYMELALGQFNREGAATVWKICPFFKGVGYAVILIALYVGFYYNVIIAWSLYYLFSSFTFHLPWTDCGHPWNSPNCTDPKLLNASMLGNHTKYSKYKFTPAAEFYERGVLHLHESGGIHDIGLPQWQLLLCLMVVVVVLFFSLWKGVKTSGKVTPL
;
A
#
# COMPACT_ATOMS: atom_id res chain seq x y z
N THR A 1 1.04 6.32 -28.79
CA THR A 1 2.39 6.87 -28.54
C THR A 1 2.30 7.94 -27.48
N TRP A 2 3.31 8.07 -26.62
CA TRP A 2 3.37 9.07 -25.56
C TRP A 2 3.56 10.48 -26.14
N GLY A 3 2.97 11.49 -25.50
CA GLY A 3 3.06 12.89 -25.94
C GLY A 3 4.46 13.47 -25.73
N LYS A 4 5.04 13.28 -24.54
CA LYS A 4 6.42 13.66 -24.21
C LYS A 4 7.18 12.49 -23.57
N LYS A 5 8.51 12.50 -23.68
CA LYS A 5 9.39 11.53 -23.01
C LYS A 5 9.27 11.60 -21.47
N ILE A 6 9.05 12.80 -20.93
CA ILE A 6 8.87 13.04 -19.51
C ILE A 6 7.61 12.33 -18.99
N ASP A 7 6.49 12.39 -19.73
CA ASP A 7 5.23 11.72 -19.34
C ASP A 7 5.44 10.19 -19.17
N PHE A 8 6.27 9.60 -20.04
CA PHE A 8 6.65 8.19 -19.92
C PHE A 8 7.53 7.95 -18.68
N LEU A 9 8.56 8.76 -18.47
CA LEU A 9 9.46 8.61 -17.32
C LEU A 9 8.73 8.78 -15.98
N LEU A 10 7.85 9.77 -15.86
CA LEU A 10 7.04 9.99 -14.66
C LEU A 10 6.07 8.84 -14.42
N SER A 11 5.47 8.29 -15.47
CA SER A 11 4.59 7.11 -15.33
C SER A 11 5.35 5.88 -14.85
N VAL A 12 6.59 5.69 -15.31
CA VAL A 12 7.46 4.60 -14.85
C VAL A 12 7.92 4.80 -13.40
N VAL A 13 8.29 6.03 -13.02
CA VAL A 13 8.65 6.35 -11.63
C VAL A 13 7.46 6.18 -10.69
N GLY A 14 6.27 6.64 -11.09
CA GLY A 14 5.05 6.48 -10.31
C GLY A 14 4.63 5.02 -10.15
N PHE A 15 4.97 4.14 -11.10
CA PHE A 15 4.82 2.70 -10.94
C PHE A 15 5.87 2.08 -10.00
N ALA A 16 7.11 2.59 -10.03
CA ALA A 16 8.22 2.07 -9.23
C ALA A 16 8.18 2.50 -7.76
N VAL A 17 7.55 3.63 -7.45
CA VAL A 17 7.38 4.14 -6.09
C VAL A 17 6.01 3.74 -5.58
N ASP A 18 5.96 2.84 -4.60
CA ASP A 18 4.71 2.38 -4.00
C ASP A 18 4.69 2.54 -2.47
N LEU A 19 3.59 2.11 -1.84
CA LEU A 19 3.47 2.12 -0.40
C LEU A 19 4.54 1.25 0.27
N ALA A 20 4.95 0.12 -0.31
CA ALA A 20 5.99 -0.73 0.26
C ALA A 20 7.35 -0.02 0.36
N ASN A 21 7.68 0.91 -0.54
CA ASN A 21 8.86 1.77 -0.37
C ASN A 21 8.80 2.59 0.95
N VAL A 22 7.61 2.98 1.41
CA VAL A 22 7.41 3.85 2.58
C VAL A 22 7.53 3.10 3.91
N TRP A 23 6.98 1.88 4.03
CA TRP A 23 6.98 1.14 5.31
C TRP A 23 7.86 -0.10 5.29
N ARG A 24 7.86 -0.88 4.21
CA ARG A 24 8.56 -2.17 4.15
C ARG A 24 10.07 -1.98 4.05
N PHE A 25 10.54 -1.04 3.23
CA PHE A 25 11.97 -0.79 3.08
C PHE A 25 12.62 -0.32 4.41
N PRO A 26 12.09 0.71 5.12
CA PRO A 26 12.66 1.10 6.41
C PRO A 26 12.60 -0.03 7.46
N TYR A 27 11.50 -0.78 7.49
CA TYR A 27 11.34 -1.92 8.40
C TYR A 27 12.40 -3.00 8.17
N LEU A 28 12.63 -3.41 6.92
CA LEU A 28 13.64 -4.41 6.57
C LEU A 28 15.06 -3.89 6.79
N CYS A 29 15.32 -2.63 6.44
CA CYS A 29 16.60 -1.98 6.67
C CYS A 29 16.95 -2.02 8.17
N TYR A 30 16.04 -1.59 9.04
CA TYR A 30 16.22 -1.63 10.49
C TYR A 30 16.46 -3.06 11.01
N LYS A 31 15.64 -4.02 10.58
CA LYS A 31 15.72 -5.42 11.02
C LYS A 31 17.02 -6.12 10.59
N ASN A 32 17.58 -5.74 9.44
CA ASN A 32 18.74 -6.40 8.84
C ASN A 32 20.06 -5.63 9.02
N GLY A 33 20.22 -4.90 10.14
CA GLY A 33 21.47 -4.22 10.46
C GLY A 33 21.54 -2.75 10.04
N GLY A 34 20.39 -2.09 9.84
CA GLY A 34 20.29 -0.67 9.53
C GLY A 34 21.06 -0.31 8.26
N GLY A 35 21.97 0.66 8.37
CA GLY A 35 22.77 1.13 7.23
C GLY A 35 23.60 0.04 6.54
N ALA A 36 23.97 -1.04 7.24
CA ALA A 36 24.71 -2.15 6.63
C ALA A 36 23.89 -2.89 5.55
N PHE A 37 22.56 -2.91 5.67
CA PHE A 37 21.66 -3.51 4.68
C PHE A 37 21.73 -2.82 3.31
N LEU A 38 22.14 -1.54 3.26
CA LEU A 38 22.24 -0.78 2.02
C LEU A 38 23.32 -1.32 1.07
N ILE A 39 24.37 -1.96 1.60
CA ILE A 39 25.45 -2.53 0.79
C ILE A 39 24.94 -3.69 -0.07
N PRO A 40 24.40 -4.79 0.49
CA PRO A 40 23.83 -5.86 -0.33
C PRO A 40 22.63 -5.38 -1.14
N TYR A 41 21.81 -4.46 -0.61
CA TYR A 41 20.67 -3.91 -1.35
C TYR A 41 21.09 -3.22 -2.66
N THR A 42 22.08 -2.33 -2.61
CA THR A 42 22.57 -1.63 -3.81
C THR A 42 23.27 -2.57 -4.77
N LEU A 43 24.02 -3.56 -4.27
CA LEU A 43 24.67 -4.58 -5.10
C LEU A 43 23.65 -5.43 -5.86
N PHE A 44 22.63 -5.97 -5.20
CA PHE A 44 21.56 -6.73 -5.88
C PHE A 44 20.70 -5.85 -6.80
N LEU A 45 20.50 -4.57 -6.46
CA LEU A 45 19.82 -3.63 -7.33
C LEU A 45 20.59 -3.44 -8.65
N ILE A 46 21.92 -3.32 -8.60
CA ILE A 46 22.75 -3.14 -9.80
C ILE A 46 22.88 -4.43 -10.61
N ILE A 47 23.10 -5.57 -9.95
CA ILE A 47 23.39 -6.84 -10.62
C ILE A 47 22.12 -7.54 -11.14
N ALA A 48 20.99 -7.43 -10.42
CA ALA A 48 19.76 -8.15 -10.76
C ALA A 48 18.60 -7.19 -11.06
N GLY A 49 18.36 -6.19 -10.21
CA GLY A 49 17.21 -5.30 -10.33
C GLY A 49 17.20 -4.50 -11.64
N MET A 50 18.27 -3.73 -11.90
CA MET A 50 18.38 -2.89 -13.09
C MET A 50 18.40 -3.69 -14.40
N PRO A 51 19.14 -4.81 -14.54
CA PRO A 51 19.10 -5.61 -15.77
C PRO A 51 17.72 -6.20 -16.05
N LEU A 52 17.02 -6.73 -15.05
CA LEU A 52 15.67 -7.27 -15.24
C LEU A 52 14.68 -6.18 -15.65
N PHE A 53 14.72 -5.04 -14.97
CA PHE A 53 13.88 -3.89 -15.29
C PHE A 53 14.13 -3.37 -16.71
N TYR A 54 15.40 -3.21 -17.10
CA TYR A 54 15.77 -2.78 -18.44
C TYR A 54 15.34 -3.79 -19.51
N MET A 55 15.53 -5.10 -19.25
CA MET A 55 15.11 -6.16 -20.15
C MET A 55 13.60 -6.12 -20.41
N GLU A 56 12.79 -5.96 -19.37
CA GLU A 56 11.33 -5.86 -19.49
C GLU A 56 10.90 -4.63 -20.31
N LEU A 57 11.50 -3.47 -20.04
CA LEU A 57 11.25 -2.26 -20.82
C LEU A 57 11.65 -2.41 -22.28
N ALA A 58 12.83 -2.97 -22.56
CA ALA A 58 13.32 -3.19 -23.91
C ALA A 58 12.43 -4.16 -24.69
N LEU A 59 12.01 -5.26 -24.06
CA LEU A 59 11.12 -6.27 -24.63
C LEU A 59 9.73 -5.69 -24.93
N GLY A 60 9.17 -4.88 -24.02
CA GLY A 60 7.91 -4.17 -24.23
C GLY A 60 7.98 -3.13 -25.35
N GLN A 61 9.07 -2.36 -25.42
CA GLN A 61 9.27 -1.34 -26.46
C GLN A 61 9.50 -1.94 -27.86
N PHE A 62 10.27 -3.03 -27.94
CA PHE A 62 10.59 -3.69 -29.21
C PHE A 62 9.38 -4.39 -29.82
N ASN A 63 8.67 -5.20 -29.03
CA ASN A 63 7.54 -5.99 -29.54
C ASN A 63 6.24 -5.20 -29.62
N ARG A 64 6.06 -4.15 -28.79
CA ARG A 64 4.84 -3.33 -28.69
C ARG A 64 3.57 -4.17 -28.45
N GLU A 65 3.75 -5.27 -27.75
CA GLU A 65 2.71 -6.22 -27.40
C GLU A 65 2.49 -6.25 -25.88
N GLY A 66 1.32 -6.72 -25.43
CA GLY A 66 1.01 -6.85 -24.00
C GLY A 66 1.69 -8.06 -23.35
N ALA A 67 1.61 -8.15 -22.03
CA ALA A 67 2.29 -9.17 -21.21
C ALA A 67 1.98 -10.63 -21.63
N ALA A 68 0.77 -10.92 -22.10
CA ALA A 68 0.41 -12.27 -22.58
C ALA A 68 0.86 -12.54 -24.03
N THR A 69 0.79 -11.53 -24.89
CA THR A 69 1.03 -11.70 -26.33
C THR A 69 2.52 -11.67 -26.66
N VAL A 70 3.35 -10.97 -25.87
CA VAL A 70 4.80 -10.85 -26.10
C VAL A 70 5.54 -12.20 -26.09
N TRP A 71 4.98 -13.22 -25.42
CA TRP A 71 5.54 -14.58 -25.39
C TRP A 71 5.34 -15.37 -26.69
N LYS A 72 4.84 -14.75 -27.77
CA LYS A 72 4.94 -15.32 -29.13
C LYS A 72 6.39 -15.62 -29.54
N ILE A 73 7.36 -14.95 -28.94
CA ILE A 73 8.81 -15.21 -29.13
C ILE A 73 9.18 -16.65 -28.72
N CYS A 74 8.60 -17.14 -27.61
CA CYS A 74 8.80 -18.50 -27.13
C CYS A 74 7.48 -19.06 -26.59
N PRO A 75 6.73 -19.83 -27.39
CA PRO A 75 5.37 -20.26 -27.04
C PRO A 75 5.33 -21.17 -25.80
N PHE A 76 6.44 -21.81 -25.44
CA PHE A 76 6.58 -22.58 -24.19
C PHE A 76 6.31 -21.71 -22.94
N PHE A 77 6.73 -20.43 -22.97
CA PHE A 77 6.55 -19.50 -21.85
C PHE A 77 5.26 -18.67 -21.93
N LYS A 78 4.32 -18.99 -22.81
CA LYS A 78 3.04 -18.28 -22.93
C LYS A 78 2.24 -18.24 -21.62
N GLY A 79 2.39 -19.27 -20.78
CA GLY A 79 1.79 -19.33 -19.45
C GLY A 79 2.27 -18.22 -18.49
N VAL A 80 3.52 -17.74 -18.65
CA VAL A 80 4.09 -16.68 -17.81
C VAL A 80 3.28 -15.38 -17.96
N GLY A 81 2.91 -15.03 -19.20
CA GLY A 81 2.12 -13.83 -19.45
C GLY A 81 0.73 -13.87 -18.81
N TYR A 82 0.05 -15.02 -18.84
CA TYR A 82 -1.24 -15.17 -18.15
C TYR A 82 -1.08 -15.17 -16.62
N ALA A 83 -0.01 -15.76 -16.10
CA ALA A 83 0.30 -15.70 -14.67
C ALA A 83 0.51 -14.26 -14.19
N VAL A 84 1.23 -13.43 -14.95
CA VAL A 84 1.42 -12.00 -14.64
C VAL A 84 0.08 -11.26 -14.62
N ILE A 85 -0.83 -11.52 -15.57
CA ILE A 85 -2.16 -10.90 -15.58
C ILE A 85 -2.98 -11.31 -14.34
N LEU A 86 -2.95 -12.58 -13.96
CA LEU A 86 -3.64 -13.06 -12.76
C LEU A 86 -3.06 -12.44 -11.48
N ILE A 87 -1.72 -12.38 -11.37
CA ILE A 87 -1.04 -11.74 -10.24
C ILE A 87 -1.43 -10.26 -10.17
N ALA A 88 -1.42 -9.54 -11.31
CA ALA A 88 -1.81 -8.13 -11.36
C ALA A 88 -3.27 -7.92 -10.91
N LEU A 89 -4.17 -8.84 -11.25
CA LEU A 89 -5.57 -8.80 -10.81
C LEU A 89 -5.70 -9.00 -9.29
N TYR A 90 -5.01 -9.99 -8.71
CA TYR A 90 -4.98 -10.18 -7.25
C TYR A 90 -4.37 -8.98 -6.52
N VAL A 91 -3.27 -8.45 -7.04
CA VAL A 91 -2.60 -7.26 -6.51
C VAL A 91 -3.54 -6.06 -6.56
N GLY A 92 -4.22 -5.85 -7.69
CA GLY A 92 -5.21 -4.78 -7.84
C GLY A 92 -6.32 -4.83 -6.81
N PHE A 93 -6.83 -6.02 -6.47
CA PHE A 93 -7.89 -6.14 -5.46
C PHE A 93 -7.46 -5.66 -4.07
N TYR A 94 -6.35 -6.16 -3.54
CA TYR A 94 -5.98 -5.79 -2.17
C TYR A 94 -5.38 -4.38 -2.08
N TYR A 95 -4.65 -3.90 -3.09
CA TYR A 95 -4.11 -2.53 -3.07
C TYR A 95 -5.24 -1.49 -3.09
N ASN A 96 -6.33 -1.73 -3.82
CA ASN A 96 -7.49 -0.83 -3.81
C ASN A 96 -8.14 -0.75 -2.43
N VAL A 97 -8.17 -1.84 -1.67
CA VAL A 97 -8.64 -1.85 -0.28
C VAL A 97 -7.74 -0.99 0.61
N ILE A 98 -6.42 -1.09 0.47
CA ILE A 98 -5.47 -0.26 1.22
C ILE A 98 -5.65 1.23 0.89
N ILE A 99 -5.83 1.57 -0.39
CA ILE A 99 -6.12 2.96 -0.80
C ILE A 99 -7.44 3.44 -0.18
N ALA A 100 -8.46 2.59 -0.12
CA ALA A 100 -9.73 2.92 0.53
C ALA A 100 -9.57 3.19 2.03
N TRP A 101 -8.72 2.44 2.75
CA TRP A 101 -8.37 2.76 4.13
C TRP A 101 -7.69 4.13 4.23
N SER A 102 -6.70 4.41 3.39
CA SER A 102 -6.04 5.72 3.36
C SER A 102 -7.02 6.86 3.08
N LEU A 103 -7.98 6.67 2.18
CA LEU A 103 -9.02 7.65 1.87
C LEU A 103 -9.96 7.87 3.08
N TYR A 104 -10.31 6.80 3.79
CA TYR A 104 -11.09 6.91 5.04
C TYR A 104 -10.34 7.70 6.11
N TYR A 105 -9.04 7.45 6.29
CA TYR A 105 -8.19 8.23 7.19
C TYR A 105 -8.06 9.69 6.74
N LEU A 106 -7.97 9.95 5.44
CA LEU A 106 -7.94 11.31 4.88
C LEU A 106 -9.20 12.09 5.26
N PHE A 107 -10.39 11.52 5.04
CA PHE A 107 -11.64 12.17 5.43
C PHE A 107 -11.77 12.33 6.94
N SER A 108 -11.35 11.33 7.71
CA SER A 108 -11.34 11.38 9.18
C SER A 108 -10.34 12.40 9.74
N SER A 109 -9.38 12.85 8.94
CA SER A 109 -8.40 13.88 9.33
C SER A 109 -8.94 15.30 9.21
N PHE A 110 -10.11 15.52 8.59
CA PHE A 110 -10.74 16.83 8.48
C PHE A 110 -11.51 17.26 9.74
N THR A 111 -11.16 16.69 10.90
CA THR A 111 -11.68 17.08 12.21
C THR A 111 -10.62 17.85 13.00
N PHE A 112 -11.05 18.80 13.83
CA PHE A 112 -10.13 19.55 14.71
C PHE A 112 -9.43 18.65 15.75
N HIS A 113 -10.17 17.64 16.23
CA HIS A 113 -9.66 16.63 17.14
C HIS A 113 -9.66 15.28 16.44
N LEU A 114 -8.49 14.66 16.33
CA LEU A 114 -8.33 13.44 15.53
C LEU A 114 -8.85 12.23 16.33
N PRO A 115 -9.59 11.30 15.71
CA PRO A 115 -10.27 10.22 16.43
C PRO A 115 -9.31 9.16 16.99
N TRP A 116 -8.04 9.15 16.57
CA TRP A 116 -6.99 8.24 17.02
C TRP A 116 -6.00 8.85 18.02
N THR A 117 -6.26 10.05 18.55
CA THR A 117 -5.33 10.66 19.53
C THR A 117 -5.64 10.25 20.96
N ASP A 118 -6.91 10.08 21.30
CA ASP A 118 -7.36 9.94 22.70
C ASP A 118 -8.28 8.72 22.89
N CYS A 119 -8.26 8.17 24.09
CA CYS A 119 -9.19 7.12 24.52
C CYS A 119 -10.58 7.71 24.86
N GLY A 120 -11.63 6.87 24.95
CA GLY A 120 -13.00 7.31 25.31
C GLY A 120 -14.03 7.40 24.17
N HIS A 121 -13.68 6.95 22.98
CA HIS A 121 -14.60 6.78 21.86
C HIS A 121 -15.40 5.46 21.95
N PRO A 122 -16.57 5.32 21.26
CA PRO A 122 -17.42 4.13 21.37
C PRO A 122 -16.76 2.83 20.88
N TRP A 123 -15.75 2.92 20.01
CA TRP A 123 -15.01 1.75 19.53
C TRP A 123 -13.86 1.31 20.45
N ASN A 124 -13.48 2.13 21.44
CA ASN A 124 -12.32 1.86 22.29
C ASN A 124 -12.64 0.80 23.36
N SER A 125 -11.71 -0.13 23.57
CA SER A 125 -11.76 -1.06 24.70
C SER A 125 -11.51 -0.36 26.05
N PRO A 126 -11.94 -0.96 27.18
CA PRO A 126 -11.61 -0.44 28.51
C PRO A 126 -10.09 -0.49 28.81
N ASN A 127 -9.31 -1.21 28.00
CA ASN A 127 -7.86 -1.34 28.14
C ASN A 127 -7.09 -0.30 27.31
N CYS A 128 -7.78 0.61 26.62
CA CYS A 128 -7.17 1.70 25.87
C CYS A 128 -6.35 2.58 26.81
N THR A 129 -5.06 2.77 26.51
CA THR A 129 -4.16 3.59 27.33
C THR A 129 -3.71 4.82 26.55
N ASP A 130 -4.05 6.02 27.02
CA ASP A 130 -3.62 7.26 26.40
C ASP A 130 -2.18 7.63 26.82
N PRO A 131 -1.23 7.75 25.88
CA PRO A 131 0.14 8.18 26.14
C PRO A 131 0.25 9.53 26.88
N LYS A 132 -0.70 10.45 26.68
CA LYS A 132 -0.71 11.80 27.26
C LYS A 132 -1.12 11.83 28.73
N LEU A 133 -1.91 10.84 29.17
CA LEU A 133 -2.41 10.75 30.55
C LEU A 133 -1.43 10.03 31.49
N LEU A 134 -0.32 9.50 30.96
CA LEU A 134 0.73 8.87 31.76
C LEU A 134 1.61 9.93 32.44
N ASN A 135 1.35 10.19 33.72
CA ASN A 135 2.20 11.05 34.56
C ASN A 135 3.62 10.48 34.68
N ALA A 136 4.63 11.35 34.51
CA ALA A 136 6.06 11.01 34.60
C ALA A 136 6.48 10.39 35.95
N SER A 137 5.67 10.55 37.01
CA SER A 137 5.88 9.92 38.32
C SER A 137 5.66 8.40 38.34
N MET A 138 4.96 7.83 37.35
CA MET A 138 4.80 6.38 37.17
C MET A 138 5.97 5.74 36.40
N LEU A 139 6.92 6.54 35.91
CA LEU A 139 8.10 6.10 35.16
C LEU A 139 9.26 5.64 36.07
N GLY A 140 9.09 5.71 37.41
CA GLY A 140 10.09 5.28 38.39
C GLY A 140 10.19 3.76 38.60
N ASN A 141 9.21 2.99 38.11
CA ASN A 141 9.15 1.53 38.28
C ASN A 141 9.05 0.83 36.92
N HIS A 142 10.08 0.92 36.07
CA HIS A 142 10.29 0.08 34.87
C HIS A 142 9.03 -0.38 34.09
N THR A 143 8.01 0.48 33.95
CA THR A 143 6.87 0.17 33.10
C THR A 143 7.30 0.49 31.68
N LYS A 144 7.77 -0.55 31.00
CA LYS A 144 8.13 -0.52 29.58
C LYS A 144 7.00 0.16 28.80
N TYR A 145 7.19 1.43 28.43
CA TYR A 145 6.39 2.15 27.43
C TYR A 145 6.21 1.30 26.15
N SER A 146 7.17 0.40 25.90
CA SER A 146 7.21 -0.61 24.84
C SER A 146 6.17 -1.76 24.93
N LYS A 147 5.31 -1.85 25.96
CA LYS A 147 4.39 -3.00 26.15
C LYS A 147 2.89 -2.69 26.01
N TYR A 148 2.50 -1.50 25.56
CA TYR A 148 1.09 -1.17 25.36
C TYR A 148 0.64 -1.55 23.95
N LYS A 149 0.00 -2.73 23.82
CA LYS A 149 -0.64 -3.19 22.57
C LYS A 149 -1.91 -2.40 22.19
N PHE A 150 -2.46 -1.62 23.12
CA PHE A 150 -3.77 -0.98 23.01
C PHE A 150 -3.66 0.56 23.06
N THR A 151 -2.92 1.12 22.11
CA THR A 151 -2.86 2.59 21.93
C THR A 151 -4.15 3.09 21.26
N PRO A 152 -4.54 4.36 21.44
CA PRO A 152 -5.73 4.92 20.79
C PRO A 152 -5.72 4.74 19.27
N ALA A 153 -4.53 4.85 18.66
CA ALA A 153 -4.36 4.66 17.23
C ALA A 153 -4.48 3.20 16.77
N ALA A 154 -3.96 2.24 17.56
CA ALA A 154 -4.13 0.82 17.26
C ALA A 154 -5.60 0.40 17.42
N GLU A 155 -6.26 0.83 18.50
CA GLU A 155 -7.69 0.58 18.75
C GLU A 155 -8.57 1.22 17.67
N PHE A 156 -8.26 2.45 17.24
CA PHE A 156 -8.97 3.08 16.12
C PHE A 156 -8.84 2.26 14.83
N TYR A 157 -7.64 1.80 14.48
CA TYR A 157 -7.45 0.97 13.28
C TYR A 157 -8.17 -0.39 13.38
N GLU A 158 -7.95 -1.13 14.47
CA GLU A 158 -8.46 -2.49 14.60
C GLU A 158 -9.97 -2.54 14.89
N ARG A 159 -10.49 -1.66 15.75
CA ARG A 159 -11.89 -1.68 16.17
C ARG A 159 -12.74 -0.65 15.46
N GLY A 160 -12.24 0.57 15.27
CA GLY A 160 -12.98 1.65 14.63
C GLY A 160 -13.05 1.54 13.11
N VAL A 161 -11.94 1.25 12.44
CA VAL A 161 -11.88 1.17 10.97
C VAL A 161 -12.19 -0.24 10.47
N LEU A 162 -11.51 -1.25 11.01
CA LEU A 162 -11.61 -2.62 10.51
C LEU A 162 -12.71 -3.45 11.16
N HIS A 163 -13.21 -3.06 12.33
CA HIS A 163 -14.14 -3.85 13.14
C HIS A 163 -13.67 -5.30 13.35
N LEU A 164 -12.35 -5.50 13.50
CA LEU A 164 -11.74 -6.84 13.61
C LEU A 164 -12.26 -7.62 14.83
N HIS A 165 -12.71 -6.92 15.87
CA HIS A 165 -13.28 -7.50 17.08
C HIS A 165 -14.63 -8.20 16.88
N GLU A 166 -15.34 -7.93 15.78
CA GLU A 166 -16.60 -8.60 15.43
C GLU A 166 -16.38 -9.95 14.72
N SER A 167 -15.16 -10.20 14.23
CA SER A 167 -14.81 -11.41 13.49
C SER A 167 -14.19 -12.47 14.42
N GLY A 168 -14.69 -13.71 14.32
CA GLY A 168 -14.10 -14.89 14.97
C GLY A 168 -12.83 -15.42 14.30
N GLY A 169 -12.35 -14.74 13.25
CA GLY A 169 -11.18 -15.14 12.44
C GLY A 169 -11.55 -15.35 10.97
N ILE A 170 -10.66 -16.01 10.22
CA ILE A 170 -10.80 -16.15 8.75
C ILE A 170 -12.07 -16.92 8.35
N HIS A 171 -12.57 -17.81 9.22
CA HIS A 171 -13.79 -18.58 8.97
C HIS A 171 -15.07 -17.76 9.15
N ASP A 172 -14.99 -16.62 9.85
CA ASP A 172 -16.11 -15.75 10.15
C ASP A 172 -15.68 -14.28 10.00
N ILE A 173 -15.65 -13.82 8.76
CA ILE A 173 -15.18 -12.49 8.38
C ILE A 173 -16.14 -11.34 8.74
N GLY A 174 -17.33 -11.65 9.27
CA GLY A 174 -18.34 -10.67 9.60
C GLY A 174 -18.92 -9.94 8.37
N LEU A 175 -19.57 -8.80 8.63
CA LEU A 175 -20.18 -7.96 7.60
C LEU A 175 -19.20 -6.88 7.10
N PRO A 176 -19.26 -6.51 5.80
CA PRO A 176 -18.43 -5.44 5.28
C PRO A 176 -18.85 -4.07 5.85
N GLN A 177 -17.86 -3.28 6.29
CA GLN A 177 -18.09 -1.91 6.76
C GLN A 177 -18.51 -1.00 5.62
N TRP A 178 -19.71 -0.41 5.71
CA TRP A 178 -20.30 0.40 4.65
C TRP A 178 -19.49 1.67 4.32
N GLN A 179 -18.80 2.24 5.30
CA GLN A 179 -17.92 3.41 5.13
C GLN A 179 -16.72 3.06 4.25
N LEU A 180 -16.11 1.89 4.48
CA LEU A 180 -15.01 1.39 3.66
C LEU A 180 -15.47 0.97 2.27
N LEU A 181 -16.67 0.40 2.16
CA LEU A 181 -17.30 0.10 0.88
C LEU A 181 -17.48 1.37 0.05
N LEU A 182 -17.97 2.46 0.66
CA LEU A 182 -18.12 3.75 -0.01
C LEU A 182 -16.76 4.31 -0.46
N CYS A 183 -15.74 4.27 0.41
CA CYS A 183 -14.39 4.71 0.05
C CYS A 183 -13.83 3.88 -1.12
N LEU A 184 -14.04 2.56 -1.11
CA LEU A 184 -13.63 1.67 -2.20
C LEU A 184 -14.35 2.01 -3.50
N MET A 185 -15.65 2.28 -3.45
CA MET A 185 -16.43 2.72 -4.62
C MET A 185 -15.86 4.03 -5.21
N VAL A 186 -15.50 5.00 -4.37
CA VAL A 186 -14.85 6.24 -4.83
C VAL A 186 -13.50 5.94 -5.51
N VAL A 187 -12.67 5.08 -4.92
CA VAL A 187 -11.38 4.67 -5.51
C VAL A 187 -11.60 4.02 -6.88
N VAL A 188 -12.53 3.08 -7.00
CA VAL A 188 -12.84 2.41 -8.27
C VAL A 188 -13.34 3.40 -9.33
N VAL A 189 -14.20 4.36 -8.94
CA VAL A 189 -14.70 5.40 -9.86
C VAL A 189 -13.55 6.30 -10.35
N VAL A 190 -12.64 6.73 -9.46
CA VAL A 190 -11.47 7.54 -9.83
C VAL A 190 -10.55 6.76 -10.77
N LEU A 191 -10.26 5.49 -10.48
CA LEU A 191 -9.45 4.63 -11.33
C LEU A 191 -10.10 4.42 -12.70
N PHE A 192 -11.41 4.17 -12.72
CA PHE A 192 -12.17 3.99 -13.94
C PHE A 192 -12.09 5.23 -14.83
N PHE A 193 -12.31 6.44 -14.29
CA PHE A 193 -12.16 7.68 -15.07
C PHE A 193 -10.72 7.94 -15.52
N SER A 194 -9.73 7.58 -14.71
CA SER A 194 -8.30 7.72 -15.04
C SER A 194 -7.89 6.83 -16.22
N LEU A 195 -8.48 5.62 -16.29
CA LEU A 195 -8.19 4.60 -17.29
C LEU A 195 -9.10 4.64 -18.51
N TRP A 196 -10.32 5.21 -18.42
CA TRP A 196 -11.32 5.21 -19.50
C TRP A 196 -10.76 5.72 -20.83
N LYS A 197 -9.97 6.79 -20.80
CA LYS A 197 -9.38 7.40 -22.02
C LYS A 197 -8.02 6.78 -22.41
N GLY A 198 -7.62 5.69 -21.75
CA GLY A 198 -6.40 4.93 -22.02
C GLY A 198 -5.11 5.65 -21.63
N VAL A 199 -3.99 5.22 -22.24
CA VAL A 199 -2.62 5.72 -21.93
C VAL A 199 -2.49 7.25 -22.12
N LYS A 200 -3.34 7.84 -22.98
CA LYS A 200 -3.34 9.29 -23.24
C LYS A 200 -3.84 10.13 -22.06
N THR A 201 -4.66 9.57 -21.16
CA THR A 201 -5.03 10.22 -19.89
C THR A 201 -4.15 9.78 -18.74
N SER A 202 -3.75 8.50 -18.69
CA SER A 202 -2.89 8.01 -17.61
C SER A 202 -1.61 8.84 -17.48
N GLY A 203 -0.94 9.16 -18.60
CA GLY A 203 0.26 10.01 -18.61
C GLY A 203 0.06 11.49 -18.27
N LYS A 204 -1.20 11.95 -18.21
CA LYS A 204 -1.56 13.32 -17.81
C LYS A 204 -2.04 13.40 -16.36
N VAL A 205 -2.36 12.25 -15.74
CA VAL A 205 -2.75 12.14 -14.32
C VAL A 205 -1.53 11.83 -13.45
N THR A 206 -0.42 11.35 -14.04
CA THR A 206 0.92 11.32 -13.44
C THR A 206 1.77 12.59 -13.66
N PRO A 207 1.32 13.79 -13.27
CA PRO A 207 2.23 14.87 -12.95
C PRO A 207 2.01 15.26 -11.49
N LEU A 208 2.40 14.37 -10.57
CA LEU A 208 2.73 14.64 -9.16
C LEU A 208 3.30 13.37 -8.54
#